data_AF-A0A7Y7QJK3-F1
#
_entry.id   AF-A0A7Y7QJK3-F1
#
_cell.length_a   1.000
_cell.length_b   1.000
_cell.length_c   1.000
_cell.angle_alpha   90.00
_cell.angle_beta   90.00
_cell.angle_gamma   90.00
#
_symmetry.space_group_name_H-M   'P 1'
#
loop_
_entity.id
_entity.type
_entity.pdbx_description
1 polymer ?
#
loop_
_entity_poly.entity_id
_entity_poly.type
_entity_poly.pdbx_seq_one_letter_code
_entity_poly.pdbx_strand_id
1 'polypeptide(L)'
;MKKLFTIFVLISCFFPIVNADYTRDSISSFVNSVSLSEIDSIEDKKLRFCEKTFLKAYMRREFSEKENMICRDIFAQKIEAQMNYMRSVFDDRDLY
;
A
#
# COMPACT_ATOMS: atom_id res chain seq x y z
N MET A 1 5.10 -25.82 -33.60
CA MET A 1 4.20 -24.73 -33.17
C MET A 1 3.26 -25.07 -31.99
N LYS A 2 3.40 -26.21 -31.28
CA LYS A 2 2.54 -26.53 -30.11
C LYS A 2 3.12 -26.09 -28.74
N LYS A 3 4.44 -25.99 -28.60
CA LYS A 3 5.12 -25.66 -27.32
C LYS A 3 5.07 -24.17 -26.95
N LEU A 4 5.05 -23.26 -27.95
CA LEU A 4 5.00 -21.81 -27.70
C LEU A 4 3.64 -21.37 -27.13
N PHE A 5 2.56 -22.01 -27.59
CA PHE A 5 1.19 -21.70 -27.16
C PHE A 5 0.94 -22.12 -25.70
N THR A 6 1.54 -23.24 -25.26
CA THR A 6 1.42 -23.72 -23.87
C THR A 6 2.14 -22.82 -22.87
N ILE A 7 3.27 -22.21 -23.28
CA ILE A 7 4.02 -21.27 -22.44
C ILE A 7 3.24 -19.96 -22.27
N PHE A 8 2.61 -19.46 -23.33
CA PHE A 8 1.81 -18.22 -23.28
C PHE A 8 0.56 -18.36 -22.38
N VAL A 9 -0.07 -19.54 -22.39
CA VAL A 9 -1.22 -19.84 -21.52
C VAL A 9 -0.82 -19.91 -20.04
N LEU A 10 0.29 -20.59 -19.72
CA LEU A 10 0.80 -20.64 -18.35
C LEU A 10 1.15 -19.25 -17.80
N ILE A 11 1.82 -18.42 -18.60
CA ILE A 11 2.20 -17.05 -18.23
C ILE A 11 0.96 -16.19 -17.92
N SER A 12 -0.13 -16.34 -18.67
CA SER A 12 -1.39 -15.60 -18.44
C SER A 12 -2.09 -15.95 -17.12
N CYS A 13 -1.89 -17.16 -16.59
CA CYS A 13 -2.49 -17.60 -15.32
C CYS A 13 -1.69 -17.18 -14.08
N PHE A 14 -0.40 -16.88 -14.19
CA PHE A 14 0.43 -16.48 -13.05
C PHE A 14 0.28 -14.98 -12.69
N PHE A 15 0.06 -14.11 -13.67
CA PHE A 15 -0.10 -12.67 -13.42
C PHE A 15 -1.30 -12.28 -12.53
N PRO A 16 -2.50 -12.87 -12.64
CA PRO A 16 -3.62 -12.47 -11.78
C PRO A 16 -3.40 -12.86 -10.31
N ILE A 17 -2.69 -13.95 -10.04
CA ILE A 17 -2.46 -14.45 -8.67
C ILE A 17 -1.55 -13.49 -7.90
N VAL A 18 -0.45 -13.05 -8.51
CA VAL A 18 0.50 -12.12 -7.88
C VAL A 18 -0.14 -10.77 -7.57
N ASN A 19 -1.02 -10.28 -8.44
CA ASN A 19 -1.73 -9.01 -8.23
C ASN A 19 -2.78 -9.10 -7.11
N ALA A 20 -3.46 -10.24 -6.97
CA ALA A 20 -4.42 -10.46 -5.91
C ALA A 20 -3.74 -10.56 -4.53
N ASP A 21 -2.61 -11.29 -4.44
CA ASP A 21 -1.82 -11.38 -3.21
C ASP A 21 -1.25 -10.00 -2.80
N TYR A 22 -0.70 -9.24 -3.75
CA TYR A 22 -0.19 -7.89 -3.49
C TYR A 22 -1.29 -6.94 -2.97
N THR A 23 -2.47 -6.99 -3.58
CA THR A 23 -3.62 -6.16 -3.16
C THR A 23 -4.06 -6.53 -1.74
N ARG A 24 -4.13 -7.82 -1.42
CA ARG A 24 -4.50 -8.29 -0.08
C ARG A 24 -3.48 -7.85 0.97
N ASP A 25 -2.19 -8.00 0.69
CA ASP A 25 -1.13 -7.59 1.62
C ASP A 25 -1.10 -6.08 1.82
N SER A 26 -1.35 -5.33 0.75
CA SER A 26 -1.50 -3.87 0.78
C SER A 26 -2.69 -3.43 1.64
N ILE A 27 -3.86 -4.07 1.50
CA ILE A 27 -5.04 -3.83 2.37
C ILE A 27 -4.72 -4.15 3.83
N SER A 28 -4.10 -5.30 4.10
CA SER A 28 -3.68 -5.71 5.44
C SER A 28 -2.74 -4.68 6.07
N SER A 29 -1.79 -4.12 5.29
CA SER A 29 -0.88 -3.07 5.75
C SER A 29 -1.60 -1.78 6.13
N PHE A 30 -2.70 -1.43 5.45
CA PHE A 30 -3.50 -0.26 5.82
C PHE A 30 -4.27 -0.49 7.12
N VAL A 31 -4.98 -1.62 7.23
CA VAL A 31 -5.78 -1.97 8.42
C VAL A 31 -4.90 -2.06 9.66
N ASN A 32 -3.71 -2.63 9.52
CA ASN A 32 -2.73 -2.76 10.61
C ASN A 32 -1.72 -1.61 10.65
N SER A 33 -2.08 -0.45 10.10
CA SER A 33 -1.17 0.70 10.11
C SER A 33 -0.91 1.20 11.52
N VAL A 34 0.34 1.59 11.78
CA VAL A 34 0.82 1.95 13.12
C VAL A 34 0.05 3.14 13.68
N SER A 35 -0.47 3.00 14.90
CA SER A 35 -1.14 4.10 15.60
C SER A 35 -0.15 5.10 16.21
N LEU A 36 -0.61 6.32 16.53
CA LEU A 36 0.24 7.33 17.19
C LEU A 36 0.91 6.82 18.48
N SER A 37 0.24 5.96 19.24
CA SER A 37 0.75 5.35 20.47
C SER A 37 1.85 4.31 20.23
N GLU A 38 1.89 3.71 19.04
CA GLU A 38 2.83 2.64 18.69
C GLU A 38 4.04 3.16 17.90
N ILE A 39 3.98 4.38 17.35
CA ILE A 39 5.07 4.95 16.57
C ILE A 39 6.39 5.01 17.32
N ASP A 40 6.36 5.33 18.61
CA ASP A 40 7.58 5.49 19.39
C ASP A 40 8.30 4.14 19.67
N SER A 41 7.63 3.00 19.45
CA SER A 41 8.24 1.66 19.55
C SER A 41 8.99 1.22 18.28
N ILE A 42 8.86 1.95 17.17
CA ILE A 42 9.60 1.65 15.93
C ILE A 42 11.09 1.92 16.16
N GLU A 43 11.93 0.88 16.04
CA GLU A 43 13.39 0.98 16.24
C GLU A 43 14.07 1.80 15.14
N ASP A 44 13.69 1.58 13.88
CA ASP A 44 14.22 2.34 12.74
C ASP A 44 13.82 3.80 12.85
N LYS A 45 14.81 4.67 13.07
CA LYS A 45 14.62 6.11 13.25
C LYS A 45 14.02 6.79 12.02
N LYS A 46 14.40 6.35 10.81
CA LYS A 46 13.88 6.92 9.55
C LYS A 46 12.44 6.49 9.35
N LEU A 47 12.14 5.21 9.53
CA LEU A 47 10.77 4.69 9.44
C LEU A 47 9.87 5.37 10.47
N ARG A 48 10.31 5.47 11.73
CA ARG A 48 9.59 6.18 12.80
C ARG A 48 9.32 7.64 12.45
N PHE A 49 10.33 8.34 11.93
CA PHE A 49 10.16 9.72 11.48
C PHE A 49 9.11 9.81 10.38
N CYS A 50 9.18 8.94 9.37
CA CYS A 50 8.26 8.96 8.24
C CYS A 50 6.84 8.57 8.64
N GLU A 51 6.63 7.57 9.48
CA GLU A 51 5.31 7.21 10.02
C GLU A 51 4.68 8.38 10.81
N LYS A 52 5.47 8.99 11.70
CA LYS A 52 5.02 10.16 12.47
C LYS A 52 4.68 11.34 11.58
N THR A 53 5.48 11.56 10.54
CA THR A 53 5.25 12.63 9.57
C THR A 53 4.02 12.35 8.73
N PHE A 54 3.82 11.11 8.29
CA PHE A 54 2.64 10.70 7.53
C PHE A 54 1.36 10.95 8.32
N LEU A 55 1.27 10.51 9.58
CA LEU A 55 0.07 10.73 10.40
C LEU A 55 -0.21 12.22 10.61
N LYS A 56 0.82 13.03 10.89
CA LYS A 56 0.67 14.48 11.02
C LYS A 56 0.19 15.13 9.72
N ALA A 57 0.78 14.74 8.59
CA ALA A 57 0.42 15.22 7.26
C ALA A 57 -1.02 14.85 6.89
N TYR A 58 -1.41 13.62 7.20
CA TYR A 58 -2.75 13.11 6.97
C TYR A 58 -3.80 13.86 7.81
N MET A 59 -3.50 14.12 9.10
CA MET A 59 -4.39 14.89 9.98
C MET A 59 -4.62 16.33 9.47
N ARG A 60 -3.58 16.98 8.96
CA ARG A 60 -3.69 18.33 8.35
C ARG A 60 -4.12 18.30 6.89
N ARG A 61 -4.28 17.12 6.28
CA ARG A 61 -4.66 16.88 4.88
C ARG A 61 -3.70 17.50 3.85
N GLU A 62 -2.44 17.65 4.23
CA GLU A 62 -1.44 18.31 3.39
C GLU A 62 -0.07 17.65 3.60
N PHE A 63 0.61 17.33 2.50
CA PHE A 63 1.97 16.81 2.49
C PHE A 63 2.89 17.87 1.89
N SER A 64 3.85 18.38 2.67
CA SER A 64 4.81 19.35 2.13
C SER A 64 5.80 18.66 1.18
N GLU A 65 6.34 19.45 0.25
CA GLU A 65 7.35 18.97 -0.70
C GLU A 65 8.58 18.38 0.01
N LYS A 66 9.01 19.01 1.10
CA LYS A 66 10.16 18.54 1.88
C LYS A 66 9.90 17.19 2.56
N GLU A 67 8.71 16.97 3.11
CA GLU A 67 8.35 15.68 3.71
C GLU A 67 8.24 14.59 2.63
N ASN A 68 7.64 14.93 1.48
CA ASN A 68 7.58 14.04 0.32
C ASN A 68 8.99 13.68 -0.18
N MET A 69 9.93 14.61 -0.21
CA MET A 69 11.31 14.30 -0.60
C MET A 69 11.98 13.31 0.35
N ILE A 70 11.74 13.42 1.66
CA ILE A 70 12.41 12.58 2.68
C ILE A 70 11.74 11.20 2.80
N CYS A 71 10.41 11.15 2.70
CA CYS A 71 9.59 9.98 3.03
C CYS A 71 8.80 9.42 1.83
N ARG A 72 9.19 9.79 0.61
CA ARG A 72 8.49 9.47 -0.65
C ARG A 72 7.98 8.04 -0.72
N ASP A 73 8.87 7.08 -0.51
CA ASP A 73 8.56 5.67 -0.73
C ASP A 73 7.56 5.15 0.30
N ILE A 74 7.69 5.57 1.57
CA ILE A 74 6.76 5.22 2.64
C ILE A 74 5.40 5.85 2.37
N PHE A 75 5.36 7.13 1.99
CA PHE A 75 4.09 7.81 1.72
C PHE A 75 3.36 7.18 0.54
N ALA A 76 4.09 6.87 -0.54
CA ALA A 76 3.52 6.20 -1.71
C ALA A 76 2.89 4.85 -1.34
N GLN A 77 3.62 4.00 -0.60
CA GLN A 77 3.11 2.70 -0.15
C GLN A 77 1.86 2.85 0.73
N LYS A 78 1.85 3.83 1.66
CA LYS A 78 0.70 4.03 2.54
C LYS A 78 -0.53 4.57 1.82
N ILE A 79 -0.35 5.49 0.86
CA ILE A 79 -1.44 6.01 0.04
C ILE A 79 -1.99 4.89 -0.85
N GLU A 80 -1.14 4.07 -1.46
CA GLU A 80 -1.56 2.92 -2.25
C GLU A 80 -2.35 1.90 -1.41
N ALA A 81 -1.87 1.58 -0.22
CA ALA A 81 -2.57 0.73 0.74
C ALA A 81 -3.97 1.26 1.11
N GLN A 82 -4.07 2.58 1.33
CA GLN A 82 -5.37 3.23 1.56
C GLN A 82 -6.29 3.11 0.34
N MET A 83 -5.80 3.40 -0.86
CA MET A 83 -6.59 3.35 -2.09
C MET A 83 -7.10 1.93 -2.37
N ASN A 84 -6.26 0.91 -2.14
CA ASN A 84 -6.63 -0.49 -2.28
C ASN A 84 -7.69 -0.91 -1.26
N TYR A 85 -7.57 -0.47 0.00
CA TYR A 85 -8.61 -0.69 1.00
C TYR A 85 -9.94 -0.02 0.61
N MET A 86 -9.89 1.24 0.16
CA MET A 86 -11.09 1.95 -0.28
C MET A 86 -11.78 1.24 -1.45
N ARG A 87 -11.01 0.77 -2.44
CA ARG A 87 -11.55 0.00 -3.56
C ARG A 87 -12.24 -1.27 -3.07
N SER A 88 -11.59 -2.06 -2.21
CA SER A 88 -12.19 -3.26 -1.62
C SER A 88 -13.50 -2.97 -0.91
N VAL A 89 -13.57 -1.88 -0.13
CA VAL A 89 -14.80 -1.51 0.60
C VAL A 89 -15.91 -1.08 -0.36
N PHE A 90 -15.60 -0.42 -1.47
CA PHE A 90 -16.61 -0.04 -2.45
C PHE A 90 -17.11 -1.25 -3.26
N ASP A 91 -16.21 -2.15 -3.65
CA ASP A 91 -16.53 -3.40 -4.33
C ASP A 91 -17.44 -4.29 -3.43
N ASP A 92 -17.09 -4.44 -2.14
CA ASP A 92 -17.90 -5.19 -1.16
C ASP A 92 -19.30 -4.60 -0.95
N ARG A 93 -19.47 -3.32 -1.24
CA ARG A 93 -20.75 -2.58 -1.08
C ARG A 93 -21.53 -2.45 -2.37
N ASP A 94 -21.05 -3.03 -3.47
CA ASP A 94 -21.68 -2.96 -4.80
C ASP A 94 -21.92 -1.49 -5.24
N LEU A 95 -21.00 -0.59 -4.85
CA LEU A 95 -21.07 0.84 -5.18
C LEU A 95 -20.42 1.17 -6.53
N TYR A 96 -20.01 0.14 -7.30
CA TYR A 96 -19.43 0.23 -8.64
C TYR A 96 -20.07 -0.78 -9.60
#